data_AF-A0A6V8ELF3-F1
#
_entry.id   AF-A0A6V8ELF3-F1
#
_cell.length_a   1.000
_cell.length_b   1.000
_cell.length_c   1.000
_cell.angle_alpha   90.00
_cell.angle_beta   90.00
_cell.angle_gamma   90.00
#
_symmetry.space_group_name_H-M   'P 1'
#
loop_
_entity.id
_entity.type
_entity.pdbx_description
1 polymer ?
#
loop_
_entity_poly.entity_id
_entity_poly.type
_entity_poly.pdbx_seq_one_letter_code
_entity_poly.pdbx_strand_id
1 'polypeptide(L)'
;MSTNTIDSVDVFLQGEKEPSGSWVFIVLGLVLSLSFLVLYSILYPGQDLPVISDLMPVFKGVFDSGIWFFILGTMIGIFAILGRLLLEATSE
;
A
#
# COMPACT_ATOMS: atom_id res chain seq x y z
N MET A 1 -21.65 27.73 34.30
CA MET A 1 -20.76 26.56 34.27
C MET A 1 -20.97 25.89 32.93
N SER A 2 -20.14 26.23 31.95
CA SER A 2 -20.34 25.88 30.53
C SER A 2 -19.32 24.85 30.11
N THR A 3 -19.80 23.87 29.32
CA THR A 3 -19.09 23.02 28.35
C THR A 3 -18.07 22.01 28.87
N ASN A 4 -18.49 20.74 28.96
CA ASN A 4 -17.66 19.56 28.67
C ASN A 4 -18.46 18.51 27.87
N THR A 5 -19.38 18.96 27.00
CA THR A 5 -20.18 18.06 26.15
C THR A 5 -19.43 17.66 24.87
N ILE A 6 -18.38 18.40 24.49
CA ILE A 6 -17.59 18.10 23.29
C ILE A 6 -16.61 16.94 23.55
N ASP A 7 -16.03 16.86 24.75
CA ASP A 7 -15.11 15.77 25.13
C ASP A 7 -15.78 14.39 25.18
N SER A 8 -17.07 14.32 25.50
CA SER A 8 -17.78 13.05 25.57
C SER A 8 -18.13 12.50 24.17
N VAL A 9 -18.46 13.36 23.21
CA VAL A 9 -18.83 12.92 21.85
C VAL A 9 -17.64 12.30 21.12
N ASP A 10 -16.43 12.80 21.36
CA ASP A 10 -15.19 12.32 20.73
C ASP A 10 -14.79 10.91 21.17
N VAL A 11 -15.20 10.50 22.38
CA VAL A 11 -14.96 9.16 22.96
C VAL A 11 -15.97 8.13 22.45
N PHE A 12 -17.21 8.54 22.15
CA PHE A 12 -18.25 7.64 21.62
C PHE A 12 -18.21 7.47 20.09
N LEU A 13 -17.61 8.43 19.36
CA LEU A 13 -17.42 8.33 17.90
C LEU A 13 -16.12 7.64 17.49
N GLN A 14 -15.17 7.45 18.41
CA GLN A 14 -14.04 6.57 18.20
C GLN A 14 -14.51 5.12 18.34
N GLY A 15 -14.89 4.52 17.20
CA GLY A 15 -15.01 3.08 17.07
C GLY A 15 -13.78 2.44 17.71
N GLU A 16 -14.05 1.54 18.66
CA GLU A 16 -13.10 0.85 19.53
C GLU A 16 -11.71 0.78 18.92
N LYS A 17 -10.78 1.59 19.49
CA LYS A 17 -9.40 1.77 19.05
C LYS A 17 -8.88 0.44 18.49
N GLU A 18 -8.69 0.34 17.16
CA GLU A 18 -8.22 -0.89 16.54
C GLU A 18 -6.98 -1.36 17.31
N PRO A 19 -6.89 -2.65 17.74
CA PRO A 19 -5.79 -3.11 18.55
C PRO A 19 -4.48 -2.72 17.87
N SER A 20 -3.52 -2.18 18.64
CA SER A 20 -2.22 -1.70 18.13
C SER A 20 -1.44 -2.76 17.33
N GLY A 21 -1.87 -4.04 17.41
CA GLY A 21 -1.35 -5.19 16.69
C GLY A 21 -2.14 -5.63 15.46
N SER A 22 -3.17 -4.90 14.99
CA SER A 22 -3.95 -5.26 13.78
C SER A 22 -3.06 -5.46 12.55
N TRP A 23 -1.99 -4.67 12.44
CA TRP A 23 -1.01 -4.76 11.36
C TRP A 23 -0.22 -6.07 11.34
N VAL A 24 -0.13 -6.77 12.48
CA VAL A 24 0.59 -8.06 12.59
C VAL A 24 -0.05 -9.11 11.70
N PHE A 25 -1.38 -9.12 11.55
CA PHE A 25 -2.06 -10.08 10.68
C PHE A 25 -1.76 -9.85 9.20
N ILE A 26 -1.61 -8.59 8.78
CA ILE A 26 -1.23 -8.24 7.41
C ILE A 26 0.19 -8.71 7.12
N VAL A 27 1.13 -8.40 8.03
CA VAL A 27 2.52 -8.82 7.91
C VAL A 27 2.63 -10.35 7.91
N LEU A 28 1.91 -11.02 8.80
CA LEU A 28 1.90 -12.49 8.89
C LEU A 28 1.33 -13.13 7.62
N GLY A 29 0.21 -12.60 7.10
CA GLY A 29 -0.37 -13.05 5.83
C GLY A 29 0.59 -12.87 4.66
N LEU A 30 1.31 -11.75 4.62
CA LEU A 30 2.33 -11.48 3.60
C LEU A 30 3.50 -12.48 3.70
N VAL A 31 4.03 -12.71 4.90
CA VAL A 31 5.12 -13.67 5.12
C VAL A 31 4.71 -15.09 4.74
N LEU A 32 3.50 -15.52 5.15
CA LEU A 32 2.96 -16.82 4.78
C LEU A 32 2.77 -16.96 3.26
N SER A 33 2.25 -15.93 2.60
CA SER A 33 2.07 -15.91 1.16
C SER A 33 3.41 -16.05 0.42
N LEU A 34 4.43 -15.28 0.82
CA LEU A 34 5.77 -15.38 0.24
C LEU A 34 6.40 -16.76 0.48
N SER A 35 6.28 -17.30 1.70
CA SER A 35 6.82 -18.61 2.03
C SER A 35 6.13 -19.73 1.24
N PHE A 36 4.81 -19.62 1.03
CA PHE A 36 4.05 -20.55 0.20
C PHE A 36 4.51 -20.51 -1.26
N LEU A 37 4.74 -19.32 -1.82
CA LEU A 37 5.24 -19.17 -3.20
C LEU A 37 6.63 -19.80 -3.37
N VAL A 38 7.53 -19.61 -2.40
CA VAL A 38 8.85 -20.26 -2.41
C VAL A 38 8.71 -21.78 -2.37
N LEU A 39 7.87 -22.31 -1.47
CA LEU A 39 7.62 -23.75 -1.39
C LEU A 39 7.00 -24.31 -2.67
N TYR A 40 6.04 -23.60 -3.26
CA TYR A 40 5.41 -23.97 -4.53
C TYR A 40 6.45 -24.05 -5.66
N SER A 41 7.36 -23.08 -5.74
CA SER A 41 8.41 -23.06 -6.77
C SER A 41 9.35 -24.27 -6.68
N ILE A 42 9.56 -24.81 -5.47
CA ILE A 42 10.40 -25.99 -5.25
C ILE A 42 9.62 -27.27 -5.55
N LEU A 43 8.34 -27.33 -5.13
CA LEU A 43 7.49 -28.51 -5.28
C LEU A 43 7.00 -28.73 -6.72
N TYR A 44 6.79 -27.64 -7.47
CA TYR A 44 6.29 -27.66 -8.84
C TYR A 44 7.24 -26.89 -9.78
N PRO A 45 8.44 -27.42 -10.03
CA PRO A 45 9.41 -26.76 -10.90
C PRO A 45 8.90 -26.66 -12.34
N GLY A 46 9.05 -25.49 -12.96
CA GLY A 46 8.64 -25.24 -14.35
C GLY A 46 7.15 -24.99 -14.54
N GLN A 47 6.36 -24.95 -13.46
CA GLN A 47 4.98 -24.48 -13.49
C GLN A 47 4.94 -22.98 -13.15
N ASP A 48 3.99 -22.29 -13.76
CA ASP A 48 3.73 -20.87 -13.51
C ASP A 48 3.30 -20.64 -12.05
N LEU A 49 3.84 -19.60 -11.42
CA LEU A 49 3.55 -19.29 -10.02
C LEU A 49 2.07 -18.93 -9.84
N PRO A 50 1.37 -19.49 -8.84
CA PRO A 50 -0.03 -19.17 -8.60
C PRO A 50 -0.17 -17.69 -8.23
N VAL A 51 -1.25 -17.06 -8.69
CA VAL A 51 -1.58 -15.63 -8.45
C VAL A 51 -0.65 -14.63 -9.15
N ILE A 52 0.66 -14.86 -9.19
CA ILE A 52 1.63 -13.96 -9.85
C ILE A 52 1.52 -14.04 -11.38
N SER A 53 1.23 -15.22 -11.90
CA SER A 53 1.22 -15.46 -13.35
C SER A 53 0.08 -14.76 -14.07
N ASP A 54 -1.01 -14.42 -13.37
CA ASP A 54 -2.10 -13.60 -13.93
C ASP A 54 -1.74 -12.10 -13.96
N LEU A 55 -0.85 -11.67 -13.07
CA LEU A 55 -0.36 -10.29 -13.01
C LEU A 55 0.75 -10.02 -14.02
N MET A 56 1.59 -11.02 -14.31
CA MET A 56 2.75 -10.89 -15.19
C MET A 56 2.43 -10.40 -16.63
N PRO A 57 1.34 -10.84 -17.29
CA PRO A 57 0.95 -10.34 -18.61
C PRO A 57 0.59 -8.85 -18.61
N VAL A 58 -0.03 -8.35 -17.54
CA VAL A 58 -0.37 -6.93 -17.39
C VAL A 58 0.91 -6.10 -17.32
N PHE A 59 1.88 -6.53 -16.52
CA PHE A 59 3.19 -5.89 -16.47
C PHE A 59 3.90 -5.97 -17.82
N LYS A 60 3.91 -7.11 -18.50
CA LYS A 60 4.49 -7.23 -19.85
C LYS A 60 3.85 -6.24 -20.83
N GLY A 61 2.52 -6.11 -20.86
CA GLY A 61 1.83 -5.16 -21.73
C GLY A 61 2.16 -3.69 -21.40
N VAL A 62 2.28 -3.34 -20.12
CA VAL A 62 2.64 -2.00 -19.67
C VAL A 62 4.11 -1.66 -19.93
N PHE A 63 5.02 -2.63 -19.75
CA PHE A 63 6.45 -2.45 -20.00
C PHE A 63 6.79 -2.42 -21.49
N ASP A 64 6.08 -3.20 -22.32
CA ASP A 64 6.29 -3.27 -23.77
C ASP A 64 5.72 -2.04 -24.52
N SER A 65 4.62 -1.47 -24.02
CA SER A 65 3.98 -0.29 -24.64
C SER A 65 4.68 1.05 -24.35
N GLY A 66 5.72 1.08 -23.51
CA GLY A 66 6.40 2.31 -23.10
C GLY A 66 5.58 3.26 -22.21
N ILE A 67 4.32 2.92 -21.89
CA ILE A 67 3.43 3.74 -21.05
C ILE A 67 3.97 3.86 -19.61
N TRP A 68 4.76 2.90 -19.16
CA TRP A 68 5.38 2.93 -17.83
C TRP A 68 6.30 4.15 -17.62
N PHE A 69 6.95 4.67 -18.67
CA PHE A 69 7.70 5.94 -18.58
C PHE A 69 6.79 7.14 -18.31
N PHE A 70 5.61 7.17 -18.92
CA PHE A 70 4.62 8.22 -18.71
C PHE A 70 4.06 8.18 -17.28
N ILE A 71 3.77 6.98 -16.77
CA ILE A 71 3.32 6.76 -15.39
C ILE A 71 4.41 7.22 -14.41
N LEU A 72 5.66 6.84 -14.65
CA LEU A 72 6.79 7.19 -13.78
C LEU A 72 7.09 8.70 -13.81
N GLY A 73 7.06 9.32 -14.99
CA GLY A 73 7.21 10.77 -15.14
C GLY A 73 6.09 11.55 -14.45
N THR A 74 4.83 11.10 -14.59
CA THR A 74 3.69 11.70 -13.90
C THR A 74 3.84 11.59 -12.38
N MET A 75 4.26 10.42 -11.88
CA MET A 75 4.49 10.21 -10.46
C MET A 75 5.56 11.15 -9.91
N ILE A 76 6.71 11.24 -10.57
CA ILE A 76 7.78 12.18 -10.20
C ILE A 76 7.29 13.63 -10.25
N GLY A 77 6.52 14.00 -11.29
CA GLY A 77 5.96 15.35 -11.42
C GLY A 77 5.03 15.72 -10.26
N ILE A 78 4.13 14.81 -9.87
CA ILE A 78 3.23 15.01 -8.73
C ILE A 78 4.04 15.14 -7.43
N PHE A 79 5.00 14.25 -7.18
CA PHE A 79 5.85 14.32 -6.00
C PHE A 79 6.68 15.60 -5.95
N ALA A 80 7.16 16.11 -7.08
CA ALA A 80 7.87 17.38 -7.14
C ALA A 80 6.96 18.56 -6.76
N ILE A 81 5.73 18.58 -7.27
CA ILE A 81 4.74 19.62 -6.94
C ILE A 81 4.38 19.55 -5.45
N LEU A 82 4.02 18.36 -4.95
CA LEU A 82 3.69 18.15 -3.55
C LEU A 82 4.86 18.50 -2.63
N GLY A 83 6.08 18.11 -2.99
CA GLY A 83 7.28 18.44 -2.22
C GLY A 83 7.53 19.95 -2.15
N ARG A 84 7.28 20.69 -3.24
CA ARG A 84 7.36 22.16 -3.25
C ARG A 84 6.27 22.79 -2.39
N LEU A 85 5.04 22.31 -2.48
CA LEU A 85 3.92 22.82 -1.67
C LEU A 85 4.15 22.58 -0.17
N LEU A 86 4.65 21.40 0.22
CA LEU A 86 5.00 21.11 1.61
C LEU A 86 6.16 21.97 2.11
N LEU A 87 7.18 22.18 1.27
CA LEU A 87 8.32 23.02 1.62
C LEU A 87 7.88 24.47 1.85
N GLU A 88 7.02 25.00 1.00
CA GLU A 88 6.44 26.34 1.16
C GLU A 88 5.60 26.41 2.44
N ALA A 89 4.69 25.45 2.65
CA ALA A 89 3.81 25.40 3.83
C ALA A 89 4.56 25.18 5.16
N THR A 90 5.80 24.68 5.12
CA THR A 90 6.66 24.49 6.30
C THR A 90 7.64 25.65 6.50
N SER A 91 7.88 26.45 5.47
CA SER A 91 8.79 27.61 5.51
C SER A 91 8.11 28.86 6.07
N GLU A 92 6.82 28.80 6.38
CA GLU A 92 6.03 29.85 7.04
C GLU A 92 5.90 29.59 8.56
#